data_AF-A0A1S9T0G8-F1
#
_entry.id   AF-A0A1S9T0G8-F1
#
_cell.length_a   1.000
_cell.length_b   1.000
_cell.length_c   1.000
_cell.angle_alpha   90.00
_cell.angle_beta   90.00
_cell.angle_gamma   90.00
#
_symmetry.space_group_name_H-M   'P 1'
#
loop_
_entity.id
_entity.type
_entity.pdbx_description
1 polymer ?
#
loop_
_entity_poly.entity_id
_entity_poly.type
_entity_poly.pdbx_seq_one_letter_code
_entity_poly.pdbx_strand_id
1 'polypeptide(L)'
;MLMRKGDVLFMNMHQKQELSLFAEELYRYMSPATLNQLAIEAGGMKRKRKCHGHHFLSLCVWLNQQIATTSLTQLCSQLETSTGILLSPEGLNRRFNSASVAFFRNVFTSLLQAKIGGSSTISHSLSAYFERIRILDSTTFQVPDRFAATYPGAGGCSHTAGVKIQLEYDLLSGEFSDVKIEPGKRSDQAYGATRMDMTQKNELYIRDLG
;
A
#
# COMPACT_ATOMS: atom_id res chain seq x y z
N MET A 1 -47.07 1.66 -1.57
CA MET A 1 -46.22 0.89 -2.51
C MET A 1 -45.12 1.82 -3.00
N LEU A 2 -44.01 1.91 -2.26
CA LEU A 2 -42.87 2.78 -2.59
C LEU A 2 -41.66 2.32 -1.80
N MET A 3 -40.58 1.95 -2.51
CA MET A 3 -39.21 2.43 -2.29
C MET A 3 -38.23 1.71 -3.24
N ARG A 4 -37.31 2.50 -3.80
CA ARG A 4 -36.29 2.15 -4.81
C ARG A 4 -35.13 1.39 -4.16
N LYS A 5 -34.42 0.59 -4.96
CA LYS A 5 -33.01 0.22 -4.73
C LYS A 5 -32.27 0.22 -6.06
N GLY A 6 -31.84 1.41 -6.46
CA GLY A 6 -30.64 1.57 -7.27
C GLY A 6 -29.39 1.42 -6.39
N ASP A 7 -28.24 1.29 -7.04
CA ASP A 7 -26.89 1.35 -6.47
C ASP A 7 -26.23 0.03 -6.05
N VAL A 8 -26.44 -1.04 -6.83
CA VAL A 8 -25.49 -2.14 -6.90
C VAL A 8 -25.28 -2.47 -8.38
N LEU A 9 -24.03 -2.48 -8.85
CA LEU A 9 -23.59 -2.77 -10.24
C LEU A 9 -23.44 -1.58 -11.18
N PHE A 10 -22.66 -0.55 -10.84
CA PHE A 10 -21.89 0.16 -11.87
C PHE A 10 -20.47 0.36 -11.38
N MET A 11 -19.62 -0.61 -11.69
CA MET A 11 -18.18 -0.40 -11.73
C MET A 11 -17.90 0.48 -12.95
N ASN A 12 -17.33 1.67 -12.75
CA ASN A 12 -17.00 2.55 -13.87
C ASN A 12 -15.97 1.83 -14.76
N MET A 13 -16.29 1.67 -16.04
CA MET A 13 -15.50 0.90 -17.01
C MET A 13 -14.05 1.43 -17.11
N HIS A 14 -13.90 2.74 -16.91
CA HIS A 14 -12.61 3.43 -16.88
C HIS A 14 -11.72 2.99 -15.69
N GLN A 15 -12.30 2.91 -14.49
CA GLN A 15 -11.57 2.48 -13.28
C GLN A 15 -11.15 1.01 -13.35
N LYS A 16 -11.97 0.16 -13.98
CA LYS A 16 -11.62 -1.25 -14.22
C LYS A 16 -10.43 -1.38 -15.16
N GLN A 17 -10.36 -0.52 -16.19
CA GLN A 17 -9.24 -0.47 -17.14
C GLN A 17 -7.94 0.01 -16.47
N GLU A 18 -8.00 1.08 -15.68
CA GLU A 18 -6.83 1.56 -14.92
C GLU A 18 -6.29 0.50 -13.95
N LEU A 19 -7.19 -0.17 -13.23
CA LEU A 19 -6.84 -1.26 -12.33
C LEU A 19 -6.22 -2.46 -13.07
N SER A 20 -6.72 -2.80 -14.27
CA SER A 20 -6.09 -3.85 -15.08
C SER A 20 -4.68 -3.48 -15.56
N LEU A 21 -4.46 -2.23 -15.98
CA LEU A 21 -3.13 -1.75 -16.37
C LEU A 21 -2.16 -1.78 -15.19
N PHE A 22 -2.63 -1.43 -13.99
CA PHE A 22 -1.83 -1.54 -12.78
C PHE A 22 -1.49 -3.00 -12.44
N ALA A 23 -2.44 -3.93 -12.62
CA ALA A 23 -2.18 -5.35 -12.41
C ALA A 23 -1.12 -5.87 -13.39
N GLU A 24 -1.21 -5.51 -14.67
CA GLU A 24 -0.21 -5.87 -15.68
C GLU A 24 1.17 -5.33 -15.31
N GLU A 25 1.24 -4.05 -14.94
CA GLU A 25 2.50 -3.42 -14.56
C GLU A 25 3.08 -4.05 -13.29
N LEU A 26 2.24 -4.34 -12.30
CA LEU A 26 2.65 -5.06 -11.10
C LEU A 26 3.23 -6.44 -11.44
N TYR A 27 2.60 -7.19 -12.35
CA TYR A 27 3.11 -8.50 -12.77
C TYR A 27 4.39 -8.42 -13.62
N ARG A 28 4.69 -7.28 -14.26
CA ARG A 28 6.00 -7.05 -14.89
C ARG A 28 7.13 -6.96 -13.88
N TYR A 29 6.89 -6.34 -12.72
CA TYR A 29 7.90 -6.23 -11.66
C TYR A 29 7.89 -7.42 -10.69
N MET A 30 6.73 -8.02 -10.44
CA MET A 30 6.54 -9.07 -9.44
C MET A 30 5.70 -10.22 -9.99
N SER A 31 6.37 -11.31 -10.37
CA SER A 31 5.66 -12.51 -10.81
C SER A 31 4.72 -13.05 -9.72
N PRO A 32 3.66 -13.80 -10.08
CA PRO A 32 2.82 -14.48 -9.09
C PRO A 32 3.61 -15.38 -8.13
N ALA A 33 4.73 -15.96 -8.58
CA ALA A 33 5.63 -16.75 -7.73
C ALA A 33 6.31 -15.88 -6.67
N THR A 34 6.85 -14.72 -7.07
CA THR A 34 7.45 -13.73 -6.18
C THR A 34 6.45 -13.24 -5.13
N LEU A 35 5.22 -12.90 -5.54
CA LEU A 35 4.17 -12.47 -4.61
C LEU A 35 3.80 -13.56 -3.60
N ASN A 36 3.76 -14.82 -4.04
CA ASN A 36 3.51 -15.94 -3.13
C ASN A 36 4.66 -16.14 -2.15
N GLN A 37 5.90 -15.97 -2.60
CA GLN A 37 7.08 -16.06 -1.74
C GLN A 37 7.07 -14.97 -0.66
N LEU A 38 6.80 -13.72 -1.03
CA LEU A 38 6.65 -12.62 -0.07
C LEU A 38 5.53 -12.86 0.95
N ALA A 39 4.42 -13.46 0.52
CA ALA A 39 3.33 -13.81 1.43
C ALA A 39 3.78 -14.85 2.48
N ILE A 40 4.60 -15.82 2.08
CA ILE A 40 5.15 -16.85 2.97
C ILE A 40 6.15 -16.24 3.96
N GLU A 41 7.06 -15.40 3.47
CA GLU A 41 8.09 -14.71 4.26
C GLU A 41 7.48 -13.77 5.30
N ALA A 42 6.41 -13.06 4.94
CA ALA A 42 5.63 -12.24 5.88
C ALA A 42 4.93 -13.05 6.98
N GLY A 43 5.05 -14.38 6.97
CA GLY A 43 4.44 -15.28 7.94
C GLY A 43 2.99 -15.65 7.60
N GLY A 44 2.47 -15.16 6.48
CA GLY A 44 1.14 -15.44 5.98
C GLY A 44 1.13 -16.69 5.08
N MET A 45 -0.07 -17.26 4.85
CA MET A 45 -0.31 -18.16 3.70
C MET A 45 0.68 -19.33 3.53
N LYS A 46 1.27 -19.83 4.63
CA LYS A 46 2.40 -20.79 4.68
C LYS A 46 2.13 -22.19 4.09
N ARG A 47 0.87 -22.56 3.85
CA ARG A 47 0.51 -23.88 3.29
C ARG A 47 0.10 -23.70 1.84
N LYS A 48 0.56 -24.59 0.94
CA LYS A 48 -0.02 -24.74 -0.41
C LYS A 48 -1.53 -24.98 -0.26
N ARG A 49 -2.32 -23.95 -0.53
CA ARG A 49 -3.79 -23.94 -0.54
C ARG A 49 -4.23 -23.35 -1.86
N LYS A 50 -5.51 -23.54 -2.21
CA LYS A 50 -6.11 -23.02 -3.46
C LYS A 50 -5.94 -21.50 -3.62
N CYS A 51 -6.01 -20.74 -2.53
CA CYS A 51 -5.82 -19.28 -2.56
C CYS A 51 -4.40 -18.89 -2.10
N HIS A 52 -3.64 -18.31 -3.03
CA HIS A 52 -2.26 -17.87 -2.87
C HIS A 52 -2.13 -16.34 -2.65
N GLY A 53 -0.91 -15.84 -2.38
CA GLY A 53 -0.62 -14.42 -2.10
C GLY A 53 -1.15 -13.48 -3.17
N HIS A 54 -0.88 -13.77 -4.45
CA HIS A 54 -1.39 -12.95 -5.55
C HIS A 54 -2.92 -12.94 -5.64
N HIS A 55 -3.62 -14.04 -5.34
CA HIS A 55 -5.09 -14.05 -5.32
C HIS A 55 -5.66 -13.14 -4.23
N PHE A 56 -5.01 -13.14 -3.07
CA PHE A 56 -5.42 -12.28 -1.96
C PHE A 56 -5.11 -10.80 -2.25
N LEU A 57 -3.94 -10.51 -2.84
CA LEU A 57 -3.62 -9.18 -3.37
C LEU A 57 -4.65 -8.73 -4.41
N SER A 58 -4.98 -9.61 -5.38
CA SER A 58 -6.01 -9.41 -6.41
C SER A 58 -7.33 -8.96 -5.81
N LEU A 59 -7.78 -9.69 -4.79
CA LEU A 59 -9.02 -9.39 -4.08
C LEU A 59 -9.00 -8.01 -3.41
N CYS A 60 -7.91 -7.68 -2.73
CA CYS A 60 -7.81 -6.47 -1.91
C CYS A 60 -7.57 -5.18 -2.69
N VAL A 61 -6.89 -5.26 -3.84
CA VAL A 61 -6.47 -4.06 -4.58
C VAL A 61 -7.36 -3.83 -5.81
N TRP A 62 -7.78 -4.89 -6.50
CA TRP A 62 -8.43 -4.75 -7.82
C TRP A 62 -9.88 -5.23 -7.87
N LEU A 63 -10.21 -6.33 -7.17
CA LEU A 63 -11.55 -6.92 -7.28
C LEU A 63 -12.57 -6.22 -6.37
N ASN A 64 -12.13 -5.54 -5.31
CA ASN A 64 -13.02 -4.86 -4.39
C ASN A 64 -12.43 -3.56 -3.83
N GLN A 65 -13.00 -2.42 -4.22
CA GLN A 65 -12.59 -1.09 -3.74
C GLN A 65 -13.14 -0.72 -2.35
N GLN A 66 -14.03 -1.54 -1.80
CA GLN A 66 -14.71 -1.31 -0.53
C GLN A 66 -14.51 -2.50 0.40
N ILE A 67 -13.28 -3.03 0.45
CA ILE A 67 -13.01 -4.31 1.11
C ILE A 67 -13.38 -4.29 2.60
N ALA A 68 -13.32 -3.11 3.20
CA ALA A 68 -13.63 -2.94 4.60
C ALA A 68 -15.15 -2.89 4.88
N THR A 69 -16.01 -2.61 3.90
CA THR A 69 -17.49 -2.59 4.08
C THR A 69 -18.19 -3.77 3.40
N THR A 70 -17.58 -4.34 2.37
CA THR A 70 -18.13 -5.52 1.67
C THR A 70 -18.12 -6.73 2.58
N SER A 71 -19.21 -7.51 2.59
CA SER A 71 -19.27 -8.73 3.41
C SER A 71 -18.29 -9.79 2.92
N LEU A 72 -17.80 -10.65 3.83
CA LEU A 72 -16.89 -11.74 3.50
C LEU A 72 -17.46 -12.69 2.43
N THR A 73 -18.77 -12.96 2.46
CA THR A 73 -19.45 -13.80 1.47
C THR A 73 -19.40 -13.19 0.07
N GLN A 74 -19.64 -11.88 -0.04
CA GLN A 74 -19.53 -11.16 -1.32
C GLN A 74 -18.09 -11.15 -1.83
N LEU A 75 -17.11 -10.92 -0.95
CA LEU A 75 -15.69 -10.99 -1.31
C LEU A 75 -15.28 -12.39 -1.83
N CYS A 76 -15.77 -13.45 -1.19
CA CYS A 76 -15.51 -14.82 -1.63
C CYS A 76 -16.14 -15.09 -3.01
N SER A 77 -17.38 -14.63 -3.24
CA SER A 77 -18.06 -14.76 -4.53
C SER A 77 -17.34 -14.00 -5.65
N GLN A 78 -16.84 -12.79 -5.36
CA GLN A 78 -16.05 -12.00 -6.31
C GLN A 78 -14.72 -12.69 -6.66
N LEU A 79 -14.04 -13.24 -5.65
CA LEU A 79 -12.80 -14.00 -5.85
C LEU A 79 -13.05 -15.23 -6.73
N GLU A 80 -14.09 -16.00 -6.45
CA GLU A 80 -14.45 -17.19 -7.21
C GLU A 80 -14.80 -16.85 -8.66
N THR A 81 -15.65 -15.84 -8.89
CA THR A 81 -16.05 -15.42 -10.24
C THR A 81 -14.86 -14.95 -11.08
N SER A 82 -13.87 -14.30 -10.45
CA SER A 82 -12.74 -13.70 -11.16
C SER A 82 -11.56 -14.63 -11.34
N THR A 83 -11.39 -15.63 -10.48
CA THR A 83 -10.18 -16.48 -10.43
C THR A 83 -10.47 -17.98 -10.39
N GLY A 84 -11.73 -18.40 -10.27
CA GLY A 84 -12.13 -19.79 -10.06
C GLY A 84 -11.78 -20.35 -8.67
N ILE A 85 -11.24 -19.54 -7.76
CA ILE A 85 -10.82 -19.99 -6.44
C ILE A 85 -11.97 -19.96 -5.44
N LEU A 86 -12.37 -21.14 -4.99
CA LEU A 86 -13.29 -21.35 -3.87
C LEU A 86 -12.58 -21.13 -2.52
N LEU A 87 -13.07 -20.16 -1.75
CA LEU A 87 -12.63 -19.84 -0.39
C LEU A 87 -13.84 -19.58 0.50
N SER A 88 -13.85 -20.11 1.73
CA SER A 88 -14.93 -19.82 2.68
C SER A 88 -14.77 -18.45 3.33
N PRO A 89 -15.86 -17.80 3.79
CA PRO A 89 -15.80 -16.55 4.55
C PRO A 89 -14.84 -16.59 5.75
N GLU A 90 -14.85 -17.67 6.52
CA GLU A 90 -13.94 -17.87 7.66
C GLU A 90 -12.49 -18.03 7.19
N GLY A 91 -12.28 -18.74 6.08
CA GLY A 91 -10.99 -18.92 5.44
C GLY A 91 -10.39 -17.60 4.95
N LEU A 92 -11.24 -16.70 4.44
CA LEU A 92 -10.85 -15.35 4.05
C LEU A 92 -10.59 -14.48 5.29
N ASN A 93 -11.46 -14.51 6.29
CA ASN A 93 -11.30 -13.72 7.52
C ASN A 93 -9.97 -14.01 8.23
N ARG A 94 -9.57 -15.28 8.31
CA ARG A 94 -8.27 -15.69 8.89
C ARG A 94 -7.06 -15.10 8.17
N ARG A 95 -7.21 -14.63 6.93
CA ARG A 95 -6.15 -13.95 6.18
C ARG A 95 -6.07 -12.47 6.52
N PHE A 96 -7.08 -11.84 7.10
CA PHE A 96 -6.95 -10.48 7.61
C PHE A 96 -6.26 -10.50 8.98
N ASN A 97 -4.94 -10.36 8.97
CA ASN A 97 -4.10 -10.40 10.16
C ASN A 97 -2.81 -9.59 9.94
N SER A 98 -1.96 -9.52 10.97
CA SER A 98 -0.69 -8.78 10.93
C SER A 98 0.28 -9.28 9.85
N ALA A 99 0.31 -10.59 9.58
CA ALA A 99 1.16 -11.15 8.53
C ALA A 99 0.74 -10.67 7.14
N SER A 100 -0.57 -10.52 6.90
CA SER A 100 -1.06 -9.91 5.67
C SER A 100 -0.68 -8.44 5.56
N VAL A 101 -0.76 -7.68 6.66
CA VAL A 101 -0.28 -6.29 6.67
C VAL A 101 1.21 -6.22 6.29
N ALA A 102 2.04 -7.10 6.85
CA ALA A 102 3.46 -7.19 6.48
C ALA A 102 3.65 -7.58 5.00
N PHE A 103 2.84 -8.51 4.48
CA PHE A 103 2.85 -8.87 3.06
C PHE A 103 2.55 -7.66 2.16
N PHE A 104 1.49 -6.90 2.43
CA PHE A 104 1.16 -5.70 1.64
C PHE A 104 2.25 -4.63 1.73
N ARG A 105 2.86 -4.45 2.90
CA ARG A 105 4.01 -3.54 3.07
C ARG A 105 5.19 -3.97 2.20
N ASN A 106 5.53 -5.26 2.20
CA ASN A 106 6.64 -5.77 1.38
C ASN A 106 6.35 -5.60 -0.11
N VAL A 107 5.14 -5.92 -0.57
CA VAL A 107 4.74 -5.71 -1.97
C VAL A 107 4.86 -4.24 -2.36
N PHE A 108 4.35 -3.33 -1.53
CA PHE A 108 4.44 -1.89 -1.77
C PHE A 108 5.90 -1.42 -1.84
N THR A 109 6.73 -1.74 -0.85
CA THR A 109 8.14 -1.34 -0.81
C THR A 109 8.92 -1.89 -2.01
N SER A 110 8.73 -3.16 -2.36
CA SER A 110 9.42 -3.77 -3.51
C SER A 110 8.99 -3.15 -4.85
N LEU A 111 7.71 -2.84 -5.03
CA LEU A 111 7.25 -2.16 -6.25
C LEU A 111 7.82 -0.76 -6.38
N LEU A 112 7.86 -0.03 -5.26
CA LEU A 112 8.36 1.33 -5.24
C LEU A 112 9.89 1.36 -5.49
N GLN A 113 10.64 0.43 -4.90
CA GLN A 113 12.06 0.17 -5.20
C GLN A 113 12.28 -0.12 -6.68
N ALA A 114 11.48 -1.01 -7.26
CA ALA A 114 11.63 -1.36 -8.67
C ALA A 114 11.31 -0.19 -9.62
N LYS A 115 10.38 0.69 -9.23
CA LYS A 115 10.03 1.89 -9.99
C LYS A 115 11.10 2.98 -9.93
N ILE A 116 11.66 3.26 -8.76
CA ILE A 116 12.70 4.29 -8.60
C ILE A 116 14.07 3.76 -9.04
N GLY A 117 14.45 2.55 -8.67
CA GLY A 117 15.72 1.94 -9.08
C GLY A 117 15.85 1.72 -10.59
N GLY A 118 14.73 1.63 -11.31
CA GLY A 118 14.70 1.62 -12.78
C GLY A 118 14.87 3.02 -13.42
N SER A 119 14.69 4.09 -12.65
CA SER A 119 14.89 5.47 -13.08
C SER A 119 16.35 5.84 -12.80
N SER A 120 17.20 5.67 -13.83
CA SER A 120 18.61 6.10 -13.93
C SER A 120 19.21 6.80 -12.70
N THR A 121 20.24 6.18 -12.10
CA THR A 121 21.13 6.78 -11.09
C THR A 121 21.39 8.24 -11.43
N ILE A 122 20.91 9.12 -10.56
CA ILE A 122 21.07 10.55 -10.72
C ILE A 122 22.56 10.86 -10.87
N SER A 123 22.87 11.76 -11.81
CA SER A 123 24.21 12.10 -12.30
C SER A 123 25.29 11.99 -11.22
N HIS A 124 26.35 11.23 -11.54
CA HIS A 124 27.56 11.04 -10.72
C HIS A 124 28.20 12.34 -10.21
N SER A 125 27.87 13.50 -10.77
CA SER A 125 28.35 14.79 -10.27
C SER A 125 27.91 15.08 -8.83
N LEU A 126 26.72 14.63 -8.40
CA LEU A 126 26.27 14.83 -7.02
C LEU A 126 26.92 13.86 -6.03
N SER A 127 27.27 12.64 -6.49
CA SER A 127 27.97 11.66 -5.66
C SER A 127 29.41 12.06 -5.34
N ALA A 128 29.95 13.10 -5.98
CA ALA A 128 31.22 13.72 -5.61
C ALA A 128 31.11 14.57 -4.32
N TYR A 129 29.92 15.02 -3.96
CA TYR A 129 29.67 15.90 -2.81
C TYR A 129 28.91 15.21 -1.68
N PHE A 130 28.00 14.30 -2.02
CA PHE A 130 27.14 13.62 -1.05
C PHE A 130 27.24 12.11 -1.21
N GLU A 131 27.42 11.41 -0.09
CA GLU A 131 27.36 9.95 -0.03
C GLU A 131 25.92 9.46 -0.18
N ARG A 132 24.95 10.22 0.35
CA ARG A 132 23.51 9.95 0.19
C ARG A 132 22.72 11.24 0.09
N ILE A 133 21.60 11.18 -0.63
CA ILE A 133 20.62 12.26 -0.70
C ILE A 133 19.29 11.69 -0.21
N ARG A 134 18.92 11.97 1.04
CA ARG A 134 17.69 11.47 1.66
C ARG A 134 16.55 12.45 1.39
N ILE A 135 15.51 11.97 0.69
CA ILE A 135 14.27 12.70 0.52
C ILE A 135 13.23 12.11 1.47
N LEU A 136 12.67 12.97 2.31
CA LEU A 136 11.48 12.66 3.10
C LEU A 136 10.28 13.39 2.49
N ASP A 137 9.30 12.62 2.08
CA ASP A 137 8.03 13.11 1.56
C ASP A 137 6.87 12.39 2.25
N SER A 138 5.69 12.99 2.21
CA SER A 138 4.48 12.42 2.80
C SER A 138 3.28 12.56 1.89
N THR A 139 2.39 11.57 1.93
CA THR A 139 1.08 11.68 1.31
C THR A 139 0.00 11.38 2.34
N THR A 140 -1.10 12.14 2.30
CA THR A 140 -2.22 11.99 3.23
C THR A 140 -3.52 11.81 2.47
N PHE A 141 -4.34 10.88 2.93
CA PHE A 141 -5.66 10.64 2.38
C PHE A 141 -6.66 10.28 3.48
N GLN A 142 -7.94 10.49 3.19
CA GLN A 142 -9.02 10.22 4.12
C GLN A 142 -9.41 8.75 4.10
N VAL A 143 -9.86 8.25 5.24
CA VAL A 143 -10.43 6.90 5.38
C VAL A 143 -11.78 7.00 6.10
N PRO A 144 -12.65 5.96 6.02
CA PRO A 144 -13.94 6.00 6.69
C PRO A 144 -13.86 6.30 8.20
N ASP A 145 -14.79 7.10 8.71
CA ASP A 145 -14.77 7.64 10.08
C ASP A 145 -14.74 6.57 11.19
N ARG A 146 -15.23 5.36 10.91
CA ARG A 146 -15.09 4.22 11.83
C ARG A 146 -13.63 3.89 12.21
N PHE A 147 -12.66 4.36 11.43
CA PHE A 147 -11.23 4.18 11.70
C PHE A 147 -10.62 5.31 12.53
N ALA A 148 -11.39 6.33 12.95
CA ALA A 148 -10.88 7.51 13.66
C ALA A 148 -10.16 7.16 14.97
N ALA A 149 -10.55 6.07 15.65
CA ALA A 149 -9.88 5.61 16.85
C ALA A 149 -8.42 5.18 16.60
N THR A 150 -8.14 4.58 15.44
CA THR A 150 -6.80 4.10 15.07
C THR A 150 -6.03 5.13 14.23
N TYR A 151 -6.73 5.83 13.34
CA TYR A 151 -6.19 6.77 12.37
C TYR A 151 -6.92 8.12 12.47
N PRO A 152 -6.74 8.88 13.56
CA PRO A 152 -7.36 10.19 13.69
C PRO A 152 -6.85 11.17 12.62
N GLY A 153 -7.78 11.86 11.97
CA GLY A 153 -7.51 12.89 10.97
C GLY A 153 -7.06 14.21 11.59
N ALA A 154 -6.50 15.10 10.77
CA ALA A 154 -5.92 16.38 11.19
C ALA A 154 -6.95 17.44 11.63
N GLY A 155 -8.26 17.19 11.44
CA GLY A 155 -9.31 18.20 11.58
C GLY A 155 -9.42 19.10 10.34
N GLY A 156 -10.49 19.89 10.22
CA GLY A 156 -10.68 20.84 9.11
C GLY A 156 -11.29 20.27 7.82
N CYS A 157 -11.63 18.98 7.79
CA CYS A 157 -12.38 18.33 6.71
C CYS A 157 -13.66 17.67 7.23
N SER A 158 -14.56 17.25 6.34
CA SER A 158 -15.80 16.54 6.70
C SER A 158 -15.56 15.19 7.39
N HIS A 159 -14.37 14.62 7.28
CA HIS A 159 -14.00 13.32 7.85
C HIS A 159 -13.05 13.47 9.04
N THR A 160 -13.31 12.65 10.06
CA THR A 160 -12.59 12.57 11.34
C THR A 160 -11.43 11.57 11.32
N ALA A 161 -11.33 10.75 10.28
CA ALA A 161 -10.28 9.75 10.11
C ALA A 161 -9.43 10.02 8.87
N GLY A 162 -8.12 9.81 8.99
CA GLY A 162 -7.16 10.01 7.91
C GLY A 162 -5.86 9.25 8.14
N VAL A 163 -5.23 8.83 7.06
CA VAL A 163 -3.96 8.10 7.07
C VAL A 163 -2.92 8.97 6.37
N LYS A 164 -1.74 9.04 6.98
CA LYS A 164 -0.54 9.61 6.38
C LYS A 164 0.47 8.50 6.13
N ILE A 165 1.05 8.48 4.93
CA ILE A 165 2.19 7.64 4.59
C ILE A 165 3.40 8.54 4.48
N GLN A 166 4.34 8.36 5.40
CA GLN A 166 5.66 8.97 5.37
C GLN A 166 6.61 8.06 4.60
N LEU A 167 7.39 8.64 3.70
CA LEU A 167 8.28 7.93 2.81
C LEU A 167 9.66 8.57 2.85
N GLU A 168 10.67 7.81 3.29
CA GLU A 168 12.06 8.24 3.21
C GLU A 168 12.83 7.34 2.24
N TYR A 169 13.48 7.94 1.26
CA TYR A 169 14.30 7.24 0.28
C TYR A 169 15.60 7.97 -0.02
N ASP A 170 16.64 7.20 -0.33
CA ASP A 170 17.89 7.71 -0.85
C ASP A 170 17.80 7.82 -2.37
N LEU A 171 17.90 9.05 -2.83
CA LEU A 171 17.80 9.43 -4.22
C LEU A 171 18.98 8.89 -5.06
N LEU A 172 20.17 8.68 -4.47
CA LEU A 172 21.33 8.19 -5.21
C LEU A 172 21.28 6.68 -5.44
N SER A 173 20.93 5.91 -4.42
CA SER A 173 20.82 4.44 -4.51
C SER A 173 19.44 3.96 -4.97
N GLY A 174 18.41 4.79 -4.84
CA GLY A 174 17.01 4.39 -5.02
C GLY A 174 16.47 3.53 -3.87
N GLU A 175 17.22 3.37 -2.78
CA GLU A 175 16.81 2.56 -1.63
C GLU A 175 15.87 3.30 -0.69
N PHE A 176 14.91 2.57 -0.11
CA PHE A 176 13.98 3.11 0.89
C PHE A 176 14.52 2.85 2.29
N SER A 177 14.65 3.90 3.07
CA SER A 177 15.02 3.80 4.49
C SER A 177 13.82 3.64 5.41
N ASP A 178 12.64 4.17 5.04
CA ASP A 178 11.42 3.92 5.80
C ASP A 178 10.12 4.15 5.00
N VAL A 179 9.09 3.36 5.34
CA VAL A 179 7.70 3.55 4.90
C VAL A 179 6.81 3.46 6.14
N LYS A 180 6.43 4.62 6.67
CA LYS A 180 5.66 4.70 7.92
C LYS A 180 4.22 5.07 7.63
N ILE A 181 3.30 4.27 8.17
CA ILE A 181 1.86 4.54 8.09
C ILE A 181 1.44 5.11 9.45
N GLU A 182 0.96 6.34 9.46
CA GLU A 182 0.66 7.10 10.66
C GLU A 182 -0.76 7.72 10.59
N PRO A 183 -1.31 8.16 11.73
CA PRO A 183 -2.51 9.00 11.73
C PRO A 183 -2.32 10.26 10.89
N GLY A 184 -3.35 10.65 10.14
CA GLY A 184 -3.33 11.83 9.27
C GLY A 184 -3.03 13.13 10.03
N LYS A 185 -3.35 13.20 11.32
CA LYS A 185 -3.01 14.36 12.17
C LYS A 185 -1.52 14.53 12.49
N ARG A 186 -0.66 13.54 12.16
CA ARG A 186 0.77 13.65 12.45
C ARG A 186 1.40 14.70 11.53
N SER A 187 2.11 15.64 12.14
CA SER A 187 2.86 16.68 11.43
C SER A 187 4.16 16.13 10.85
N ASP A 188 4.51 16.58 9.65
CA ASP A 188 5.76 16.20 8.96
C ASP A 188 6.99 16.73 9.69
N GLN A 189 6.89 17.92 10.28
CA GLN A 189 7.94 18.49 11.13
C GLN A 189 8.24 17.60 12.33
N ALA A 190 7.20 17.09 13.00
CA ALA A 190 7.37 16.20 14.14
C ALA A 190 8.02 14.88 13.73
N TYR A 191 7.66 14.35 12.55
CA TYR A 191 8.29 13.13 12.04
C TYR A 191 9.75 13.37 11.62
N GLY A 192 10.02 14.43 10.87
CA GLY A 192 11.37 14.84 10.48
C GLY A 192 12.29 15.08 11.68
N ALA A 193 11.77 15.62 12.78
CA ALA A 193 12.54 15.78 14.02
C ALA A 193 13.07 14.45 14.57
N THR A 194 12.28 13.37 14.52
CA THR A 194 12.74 12.03 14.95
C THR A 194 13.87 11.46 14.11
N ARG A 195 14.12 12.03 12.93
CA ARG A 195 15.18 11.65 12.00
C ARG A 195 16.43 12.53 12.11
N MET A 196 16.39 13.62 12.87
CA MET A 196 17.55 14.54 12.96
C MET A 196 18.74 13.91 13.69
N ASP A 197 18.50 13.05 14.68
CA ASP A 197 19.56 12.35 15.42
C ASP A 197 20.31 11.29 14.57
N MET A 198 19.82 10.99 13.37
CA MET A 198 20.42 10.02 12.44
C MET A 198 21.30 10.69 11.38
N THR A 199 21.49 12.01 11.45
CA THR A 199 22.26 12.76 10.45
C THR A 199 23.72 12.34 10.44
N GLN A 200 24.21 11.92 9.27
CA GLN A 200 25.62 11.56 9.07
C GLN A 200 26.34 12.63 8.25
N LYS A 201 27.67 12.68 8.39
CA LYS A 201 28.52 13.55 7.57
C LYS A 201 28.37 13.15 6.09
N ASN A 202 28.43 14.13 5.19
CA ASN A 202 28.30 13.96 3.74
C ASN A 202 26.92 13.47 3.25
N GLU A 203 25.87 13.54 4.08
CA GLU A 203 24.50 13.26 3.65
C GLU A 203 23.70 14.56 3.49
N LEU A 204 22.94 14.66 2.40
CA LEU A 204 21.99 15.75 2.17
C LEU A 204 20.57 15.29 2.53
N TYR A 205 19.87 16.08 3.33
CA TYR A 205 18.48 15.81 3.72
C TYR A 205 17.56 16.86 3.08
N ILE A 206 16.65 16.40 2.23
CA ILE A 206 15.59 17.22 1.63
C ILE A 206 14.28 16.76 2.23
N ARG A 207 13.54 17.67 2.85
CA ARG A 207 12.31 17.35 3.56
C ARG A 207 11.28 18.42 3.24
N ASP A 208 10.07 17.99 2.90
CA ASP A 208 8.94 18.89 2.93
C ASP A 208 8.58 19.21 4.38
N LEU A 209 8.23 20.48 4.65
CA LEU A 209 7.76 20.94 5.95
C LEU A 209 6.22 20.97 6.05
N GLY A 210 5.54 20.73 4.93
CA GLY A 210 4.08 20.79 4.78
C GLY A 210 3.59 22.14 4.28
#